data_AF-A0A7K4CPS8-F1
#
_entry.id   AF-A0A7K4CPS8-F1
#
_cell.length_a   1.000
_cell.length_b   1.000
_cell.length_c   1.000
_cell.angle_alpha   90.00
_cell.angle_beta   90.00
_cell.angle_gamma   90.00
#
_symmetry.space_group_name_H-M   'P 1'
#
loop_
_entity.id
_entity.type
_entity.pdbx_description
1 polymer ?
#
loop_
_entity_poly.entity_id
_entity_poly.type
_entity_poly.pdbx_seq_one_letter_code
_entity_poly.pdbx_strand_id
1 'polypeptide(L)'
;MTDIFFDTGGLSLFLSGDERLKPVVQQIRSGTTKAFTAIQNLIELYAKAMEKLGKQTAEAWYWRILNSDIEVVATITSQEGIAAAQ
;
A
#
# COMPACT_ATOMS: atom_id res chain seq x y z
N MET A 1 10.58 -15.95 -5.84
CA MET A 1 9.68 -15.39 -4.83
C MET A 1 9.56 -13.92 -5.15
N THR A 2 8.35 -13.41 -5.43
CA THR A 2 8.19 -12.08 -6.03
C THR A 2 7.53 -11.16 -5.02
N ASP A 3 8.23 -10.09 -4.66
CA ASP A 3 7.70 -9.03 -3.82
C ASP A 3 6.48 -8.37 -4.49
N ILE A 4 5.54 -7.90 -3.68
CA ILE A 4 4.29 -7.31 -4.15
C ILE A 4 4.32 -5.80 -3.93
N PHE A 5 4.03 -5.05 -4.98
CA PHE A 5 3.85 -3.60 -4.92
C PHE A 5 2.38 -3.27 -5.15
N PHE A 6 1.73 -2.69 -4.14
CA PHE A 6 0.35 -2.24 -4.23
C PHE A 6 0.28 -0.83 -4.82
N ASP A 7 -0.52 -0.68 -5.87
CA ASP A 7 -1.05 0.62 -6.27
C ASP A 7 -2.26 1.02 -5.42
N THR A 8 -2.81 2.21 -5.68
CA THR A 8 -3.98 2.74 -4.98
C THR A 8 -5.21 1.80 -5.04
N GLY A 9 -5.42 1.15 -6.19
CA GLY A 9 -6.53 0.23 -6.38
C GLY A 9 -6.34 -1.06 -5.57
N GLY A 10 -5.13 -1.62 -5.59
CA GLY A 10 -4.74 -2.76 -4.81
C GLY A 10 -4.87 -2.52 -3.30
N LEU A 11 -4.44 -1.36 -2.81
CA LEU A 11 -4.64 -0.96 -1.40
C LEU A 11 -6.13 -0.89 -1.05
N SER A 12 -6.95 -0.33 -1.95
CA SER A 12 -8.41 -0.23 -1.75
C SER A 12 -9.05 -1.62 -1.61
N LEU A 13 -8.66 -2.58 -2.47
CA LEU A 13 -9.14 -3.96 -2.39
C LEU A 13 -8.64 -4.68 -1.13
N PHE A 14 -7.39 -4.42 -0.73
CA PHE A 14 -6.82 -4.99 0.49
C PHE A 14 -7.60 -4.52 1.72
N LEU A 15 -7.91 -3.22 1.80
CA LEU A 15 -8.62 -2.62 2.94
C LEU A 15 -10.11 -2.96 2.97
N SER A 16 -10.74 -3.15 1.80
CA SER A 16 -12.13 -3.64 1.71
C SER A 16 -12.26 -5.12 2.06
N GLY A 17 -11.13 -5.85 2.18
CA GLY A 17 -11.13 -7.28 2.46
C GLY A 17 -11.59 -8.12 1.27
N ASP A 18 -11.27 -7.70 0.04
CA ASP A 18 -11.64 -8.44 -1.17
C ASP A 18 -11.08 -9.87 -1.13
N GLU A 19 -11.99 -10.85 -1.28
CA GLU A 19 -11.70 -12.28 -1.18
C GLU A 19 -10.58 -12.74 -2.13
N ARG A 20 -10.45 -12.09 -3.29
CA ARG A 20 -9.42 -12.42 -4.29
C ARG A 20 -8.01 -12.15 -3.78
N LEU A 21 -7.85 -11.27 -2.78
CA LEU A 21 -6.56 -10.97 -2.16
C LEU A 21 -6.23 -11.87 -0.96
N LYS A 22 -7.12 -12.76 -0.50
CA LYS A 22 -6.83 -13.66 0.62
C LYS A 22 -5.50 -14.43 0.50
N PRO A 23 -5.16 -15.03 -0.66
CA PRO A 23 -3.89 -15.74 -0.79
C PRO A 23 -2.68 -14.81 -0.64
N VAL A 24 -2.78 -13.59 -1.19
CA VAL A 24 -1.74 -12.55 -1.08
C VAL A 24 -1.58 -12.12 0.38
N VAL A 25 -2.70 -11.83 1.06
CA VAL A 25 -2.70 -11.45 2.49
C VAL A 25 -2.07 -12.54 3.35
N GLN A 26 -2.36 -13.81 3.07
CA GLN A 26 -1.74 -14.93 3.80
C GLN A 26 -0.23 -15.00 3.57
N GLN A 27 0.24 -14.82 2.33
CA GLN A 27 1.67 -14.82 2.01
C GLN A 27 2.43 -13.67 2.67
N ILE A 28 1.81 -12.48 2.73
CA ILE A 28 2.37 -11.32 3.43
C ILE A 28 2.48 -11.64 4.93
N ARG A 29 1.38 -12.08 5.54
CA ARG A 29 1.33 -12.40 6.98
C ARG A 29 2.25 -13.55 7.39
N SER A 30 2.51 -14.51 6.51
CA SER A 30 3.45 -15.61 6.76
C SER A 30 4.91 -15.21 6.56
N GLY A 31 5.20 -13.96 6.17
CA GLY A 31 6.54 -13.48 5.85
C GLY A 31 7.12 -14.10 4.58
N THR A 32 6.28 -14.77 3.79
CA THR A 32 6.67 -15.45 2.54
C THR A 32 6.81 -14.43 1.40
N THR A 33 6.13 -13.29 1.49
CA THR A 33 6.22 -12.23 0.48
C THR A 33 6.34 -10.90 1.19
N LYS A 34 7.28 -10.05 0.77
CA LYS A 34 7.29 -8.65 1.21
C LYS A 34 6.27 -7.86 0.41
N ALA A 35 5.60 -6.92 1.08
CA ALA A 35 4.65 -6.03 0.46
C ALA A 35 5.10 -4.58 0.62
N PHE A 36 4.94 -3.81 -0.45
CA PHE A 36 5.35 -2.42 -0.51
C PHE A 36 4.25 -1.57 -1.14
N THR A 37 4.26 -0.27 -0.87
CA THR A 37 3.51 0.72 -1.65
C THR A 37 4.25 2.04 -1.67
N ALA A 38 4.14 2.80 -2.76
CA ALA A 38 4.70 4.14 -2.83
C ALA A 38 3.87 5.11 -1.98
N ILE A 39 4.52 6.11 -1.37
CA ILE A 39 3.83 7.16 -0.62
C ILE A 39 2.75 7.88 -1.47
N GLN A 40 2.97 8.02 -2.77
CA GLN A 40 2.00 8.59 -3.70
C GLN A 40 0.70 7.78 -3.75
N ASN A 41 0.78 6.45 -3.74
CA ASN A 41 -0.39 5.58 -3.75
C ASN A 41 -1.20 5.73 -2.45
N LEU A 42 -0.52 5.91 -1.31
CA LEU A 42 -1.18 6.16 -0.03
C LEU A 42 -1.87 7.55 0.00
N ILE A 43 -1.23 8.58 -0.57
CA ILE A 43 -1.83 9.92 -0.70
C ILE A 43 -3.08 9.86 -1.61
N GLU A 44 -2.98 9.19 -2.75
CA GLU A 44 -4.10 9.05 -3.68
C GLU A 44 -5.26 8.25 -3.06
N LEU A 45 -4.95 7.17 -2.33
CA LEU A 45 -5.93 6.40 -1.57
C LEU A 45 -6.68 7.29 -0.57
N TYR A 46 -5.95 8.09 0.21
CA TYR A 46 -6.54 8.99 1.21
C TYR A 46 -7.46 10.03 0.55
N ALA A 47 -7.01 10.66 -0.54
CA ALA A 47 -7.81 11.65 -1.28
C ALA A 47 -9.11 11.02 -1.85
N LYS A 48 -9.00 9.86 -2.50
CA LYS A 48 -10.16 9.13 -3.05
C LYS A 48 -11.11 8.65 -1.97
N ALA A 49 -10.60 8.11 -0.87
CA ALA A 49 -11.42 7.69 0.26
C ALA A 49 -12.14 8.88 0.90
N MET A 50 -11.47 10.03 1.02
CA MET A 50 -12.08 11.25 1.55
C MET A 50 -13.24 11.72 0.67
N GLU A 51 -13.04 11.73 -0.65
CA GLU A 51 -14.07 12.13 -1.62
C GLU A 51 -15.27 11.18 -1.65
N LYS A 52 -15.02 9.86 -1.63
CA LYS A 52 -16.06 8.84 -1.87
C LYS A 52 -16.70 8.26 -0.61
N LEU A 53 -15.94 8.14 0.47
CA LEU A 53 -16.32 7.41 1.69
C LEU A 53 -16.30 8.31 2.94
N GLY A 54 -15.85 9.55 2.81
CA GLY A 54 -15.77 10.53 3.88
C GLY A 54 -14.47 10.46 4.70
N LYS A 55 -14.22 11.54 5.44
CA LYS A 55 -12.99 11.77 6.20
C LYS A 55 -12.65 10.64 7.19
N GLN A 56 -13.64 10.18 7.97
CA GLN A 56 -13.39 9.13 8.98
C GLN A 56 -12.87 7.83 8.34
N THR A 57 -13.44 7.42 7.21
CA THR A 57 -12.99 6.24 6.47
C THR A 57 -11.59 6.44 5.91
N ALA A 58 -11.31 7.62 5.34
CA ALA A 58 -9.99 7.95 4.82
C ALA A 58 -8.89 7.90 5.90
N GLU A 59 -9.14 8.50 7.08
CA GLU A 59 -8.22 8.46 8.21
C GLU A 59 -8.02 7.03 8.72
N ALA A 60 -9.09 6.26 8.88
CA ALA A 60 -9.01 4.87 9.30
C ALA A 60 -8.17 4.01 8.31
N TRP A 61 -8.38 4.20 7.01
CA TRP A 61 -7.63 3.49 5.97
C TRP A 61 -6.16 3.87 5.95
N TYR A 62 -5.85 5.17 6.07
CA TYR A 62 -4.47 5.66 6.20
C TYR A 62 -3.73 5.01 7.37
N TRP A 63 -4.34 5.03 8.57
CA TRP A 63 -3.73 4.42 9.75
C TRP A 63 -3.62 2.89 9.65
N ARG A 64 -4.58 2.22 9.01
CA ARG A 64 -4.49 0.78 8.78
C ARG A 64 -3.31 0.39 7.89
N ILE A 65 -3.01 1.15 6.85
CA ILE A 65 -1.83 0.88 6.00
C ILE A 65 -0.54 1.12 6.78
N LEU A 66 -0.42 2.24 7.50
CA LEU A 66 0.78 2.54 8.29
C LEU A 66 1.05 1.54 9.42
N ASN A 67 0.02 0.84 9.90
CA ASN A 67 0.12 -0.18 10.94
C ASN A 67 -0.04 -1.61 10.38
N SER A 68 0.20 -1.81 9.08
CA SER A 68 0.16 -3.12 8.42
C SER A 68 1.57 -3.62 8.10
N ASP A 69 1.66 -4.86 7.61
CA ASP A 69 2.89 -5.46 7.08
C ASP A 69 3.27 -4.94 5.67
N ILE A 70 2.60 -3.88 5.18
CA ILE A 70 2.92 -3.21 3.91
C ILE A 70 3.87 -2.05 4.19
N GLU A 71 5.08 -2.13 3.65
CA GLU A 71 6.07 -1.06 3.78
C GLU A 71 5.77 0.12 2.84
N VAL A 72 5.64 1.31 3.41
CA VAL A 72 5.43 2.53 2.62
C VAL A 72 6.79 3.11 2.25
N VAL A 73 7.13 3.05 0.97
CA VAL A 73 8.40 3.54 0.45
C VAL A 73 8.24 4.97 -0.07
N ALA A 74 9.16 5.85 0.32
CA ALA A 74 9.26 7.17 -0.28
C ALA A 74 9.83 7.02 -1.69
N THR A 75 9.21 7.68 -2.67
CA THR A 75 9.80 7.75 -4.02
C THR A 75 11.09 8.54 -3.95
N ILE A 76 12.18 7.90 -4.37
CA ILE A 76 13.46 8.56 -4.55
C ILE A 76 13.37 9.39 -5.84
N THR A 77 13.31 10.72 -5.69
CA THR A 77 13.24 11.65 -6.83
C THR A 77 14.59 12.26 -7.21
N SER A 78 15.69 11.89 -6.55
CA SER A 78 17.02 12.35 -6.92
C SER A 78 17.71 11.37 -7.88
N GLN A 79 18.37 11.90 -8.91
CA GLN A 79 19.18 11.11 -9.86
C GLN A 79 20.26 10.27 -9.15
N GLU A 80 20.81 10.77 -8.05
CA GLU A 80 21.78 10.06 -7.21
C GLU A 80 21.18 8.82 -6.55
N GLY A 81 19.92 8.89 -6.10
CA GLY A 81 19.28 7.75 -5.44
C GLY A 81 18.73 6.71 -6.42
N ILE A 82 18.45 7.08 -7.67
CA ILE A 82 18.15 6.11 -8.75
C ILE A 82 19.42 5.32 -9.10
N ALA A 83 20.58 5.98 -9.18
CA ALA A 83 21.86 5.34 -9.47
C ALA A 83 22.34 4.40 -8.34
N ALA A 84 21.95 4.65 -7.09
CA ALA A 84 22.29 3.80 -5.95
C ALA A 84 21.40 2.54 -5.82
N ALA A 85 20.28 2.48 -6.54
CA ALA A 85 19.33 1.37 -6.50
C ALA A 85 19.46 0.39 -7.68
N GLN A 86 20.39 0.63 -8.61
CA GLN A 86 20.73 -0.24 -9.75
C GLN A 86 22.01 -1.03 -9.46
#